data_AF-A0AAV9PA72-F1
#
_entry.id   AF-A0AAV9PA72-F1
#
_cell.length_a   1.000
_cell.length_b   1.000
_cell.length_c   1.000
_cell.angle_alpha   90.00
_cell.angle_beta   90.00
_cell.angle_gamma   90.00
#
_symmetry.space_group_name_H-M   'P 1'
#
loop_
_entity.id
_entity.type
_entity.pdbx_description
1 polymer ?
#
loop_
_entity_poly.entity_id
_entity_poly.type
_entity_poly.pdbx_seq_one_letter_code
_entity_poly.pdbx_strand_id
1 'polypeptide(L)'
;MLKYRGAVLSRSQEPLEQQLLATLRGPVAFAALWIDNTGFSDNDWYEFSRNYEGGAPERRIMQCMSRVPVFLKRGKMWKHDPVADPTLPADITACYETLRLTNMYVRETMQKTKQRFADGELDYLFFAKIDFALVRLDGLALAVTAIVGCMLLAVSPSYRNLQQEMDEYATDVLRLAHQLDRYRPLGACAMPLCLAVCQATTADPQLESQLGMILRDYMRDYPSRNSAIAFCAGVEDLRRKLKFMD
;
A
#
# COMPACT_ATOMS: atom_id res chain seq x y z
N MET A 1 -15.01 1.62 -20.16
CA MET A 1 -14.54 0.65 -19.14
C MET A 1 -13.55 -0.28 -19.84
N LEU A 2 -12.25 -0.06 -19.68
CA LEU A 2 -11.20 -0.90 -20.28
C LEU A 2 -11.24 -2.28 -19.60
N LYS A 3 -11.67 -3.31 -20.33
CA LYS A 3 -11.63 -4.70 -19.83
C LYS A 3 -10.19 -5.19 -19.89
N TYR A 4 -9.54 -5.19 -18.74
CA TYR A 4 -8.18 -5.67 -18.56
C TYR A 4 -8.18 -7.20 -18.58
N ARG A 5 -7.43 -7.83 -19.49
CA ARG A 5 -7.23 -9.29 -19.55
C ARG A 5 -5.74 -9.57 -19.40
N GLY A 6 -5.34 -10.18 -18.28
CA GLY A 6 -3.93 -10.40 -17.91
C GLY A 6 -3.11 -11.18 -18.96
N ALA A 7 -3.76 -12.02 -19.78
CA ALA A 7 -3.12 -12.80 -20.83
C ALA A 7 -2.56 -11.98 -22.02
N VAL A 8 -2.90 -10.69 -22.17
CA VAL A 8 -2.43 -9.86 -23.30
C VAL A 8 -1.16 -9.06 -22.95
N LEU A 9 -0.79 -8.96 -21.67
CA LEU A 9 0.35 -8.15 -21.22
C LEU A 9 1.71 -8.65 -21.71
N SER A 10 1.82 -9.92 -22.09
CA SER A 10 3.07 -10.51 -22.60
C SER A 10 3.24 -10.37 -24.12
N ARG A 11 2.31 -9.70 -24.83
CA ARG A 11 2.31 -9.66 -26.31
C ARG A 11 2.32 -8.28 -26.96
N SER A 12 2.24 -7.18 -26.22
CA SER A 12 2.46 -5.89 -26.86
C SER A 12 3.95 -5.70 -27.17
N GLN A 13 4.26 -5.56 -28.46
CA GLN A 13 5.62 -5.26 -28.93
C GLN A 13 5.93 -3.77 -28.92
N GLU A 14 4.96 -2.90 -28.64
CA GLU A 14 5.16 -1.45 -28.69
C GLU A 14 5.74 -0.92 -27.37
N PRO A 15 6.89 -0.21 -27.41
CA PRO A 15 7.55 0.30 -26.20
C PRO A 15 6.67 1.23 -25.34
N LEU A 16 5.81 2.04 -25.99
CA LEU A 16 4.92 2.96 -25.29
C LEU A 16 3.85 2.20 -24.48
N GLU A 17 3.25 1.16 -25.07
CA GLU A 17 2.24 0.35 -24.39
C GLU A 17 2.87 -0.40 -23.20
N GLN A 18 4.09 -0.92 -23.35
CA GLN A 18 4.83 -1.53 -22.24
C GLN A 18 5.09 -0.53 -21.10
N GLN A 19 5.47 0.71 -21.41
CA GLN A 19 5.66 1.77 -20.40
C GLN A 19 4.36 2.19 -19.72
N LEU A 20 3.26 2.30 -20.47
CA LEU A 20 1.94 2.58 -19.92
C LEU A 20 1.49 1.46 -18.99
N LEU A 21 1.64 0.21 -19.42
CA LEU A 21 1.31 -0.97 -18.63
C LEU A 21 2.16 -1.03 -17.34
N ALA A 22 3.45 -0.76 -17.42
CA ALA A 22 4.34 -0.69 -16.26
C ALA A 22 3.89 0.39 -15.25
N THR A 23 3.52 1.57 -15.75
CA THR A 23 3.07 2.70 -14.92
C THR A 23 1.74 2.41 -14.22
N LEU A 24 0.84 1.68 -14.89
CA LEU A 24 -0.49 1.37 -14.36
C LEU A 24 -0.50 0.25 -13.31
N ARG A 25 0.61 -0.48 -13.11
CA ARG A 25 0.65 -1.58 -12.14
C ARG A 25 0.37 -1.13 -10.71
N GLY A 26 0.99 -0.04 -10.25
CA GLY A 26 0.71 0.50 -8.91
C GLY A 26 -0.78 0.76 -8.73
N PRO A 27 -1.38 1.66 -9.54
CA PRO A 27 -2.82 1.96 -9.49
C PRO A 27 -3.73 0.74 -9.58
N VAL A 28 -3.45 -0.23 -10.46
CA VAL A 28 -4.26 -1.45 -10.62
C VAL A 28 -4.20 -2.34 -9.38
N ALA A 29 -3.02 -2.50 -8.77
CA ALA A 29 -2.87 -3.30 -7.56
C ALA A 29 -3.65 -2.70 -6.38
N PHE A 30 -3.58 -1.37 -6.20
CA PHE A 30 -4.32 -0.69 -5.15
C PHE A 30 -5.82 -0.62 -5.44
N ALA A 31 -6.24 -0.45 -6.69
CA ALA A 31 -7.65 -0.46 -7.06
C ALA A 31 -8.35 -1.79 -6.70
N ALA A 32 -7.61 -2.90 -6.68
CA ALA A 32 -8.13 -4.21 -6.27
C ALA A 32 -8.61 -4.26 -4.80
N LEU A 33 -8.21 -3.29 -3.96
CA LEU A 33 -8.74 -3.15 -2.61
C LEU A 33 -10.22 -2.76 -2.63
N TRP A 34 -10.63 -1.86 -3.54
CA TRP A 34 -11.99 -1.35 -3.63
C TRP A 34 -12.85 -2.06 -4.68
N ILE A 35 -12.23 -2.78 -5.61
CA ILE A 35 -12.94 -3.47 -6.69
C ILE A 35 -12.96 -4.98 -6.41
N ASP A 36 -14.13 -5.55 -6.17
CA ASP A 36 -14.27 -6.98 -5.84
C ASP A 36 -14.01 -7.92 -7.02
N ASN A 37 -14.28 -7.45 -8.25
CA ASN A 37 -14.03 -8.21 -9.46
C ASN A 37 -13.12 -7.45 -10.41
N THR A 38 -11.82 -7.65 -10.26
CA THR A 38 -10.82 -7.09 -11.17
C THR A 38 -10.76 -7.85 -12.51
N GLY A 39 -11.34 -9.05 -12.59
CA GLY A 39 -11.20 -9.96 -13.72
C GLY A 39 -9.85 -10.67 -13.80
N PHE A 40 -8.99 -10.52 -12.80
CA PHE A 40 -7.69 -11.20 -12.72
C PHE A 40 -7.83 -12.56 -12.03
N SER A 41 -7.20 -13.58 -12.61
CA SER A 41 -6.95 -14.86 -11.97
C SER A 41 -5.76 -14.78 -10.99
N ASP A 42 -5.59 -15.80 -10.16
CA ASP A 42 -4.46 -15.90 -9.23
C ASP A 42 -3.12 -15.93 -10.01
N ASN A 43 -3.10 -16.53 -11.21
CA ASN A 43 -1.92 -16.53 -12.10
C ASN A 43 -1.65 -15.15 -12.72
N ASP A 44 -2.70 -14.38 -13.04
CA ASP A 44 -2.52 -13.01 -13.55
C ASP A 44 -1.84 -12.13 -12.50
N TRP A 45 -2.22 -12.27 -11.22
CA TRP A 45 -1.56 -11.55 -10.11
C TRP A 45 -0.11 -11.97 -9.88
N TYR A 46 0.19 -13.25 -10.07
CA TYR A 46 1.56 -13.76 -10.01
C TYR A 46 2.42 -13.13 -11.11
N GLU A 47 2.00 -13.22 -12.37
CA GLU A 47 2.70 -12.63 -13.52
C GLU A 47 2.83 -11.10 -13.41
N PHE A 48 1.78 -10.45 -12.93
CA PHE A 48 1.77 -9.00 -12.69
C PHE A 48 2.90 -8.56 -11.77
N SER A 49 3.22 -9.37 -10.75
CA SER A 49 4.27 -9.07 -9.77
C SER A 49 5.67 -9.48 -10.20
N ARG A 50 5.79 -10.63 -10.87
CA ARG A 50 7.08 -11.17 -11.32
C ARG A 50 7.76 -10.22 -12.29
N ASN A 51 6.97 -9.60 -13.17
CA ASN A 51 7.48 -8.78 -14.25
C ASN A 51 7.68 -7.30 -13.84
N TYR A 52 7.63 -6.95 -12.55
CA TYR A 52 7.80 -5.58 -12.07
C TYR A 52 9.28 -5.14 -12.04
N GLU A 53 9.61 -4.16 -12.87
CA GLU A 53 10.99 -3.70 -13.10
C GLU A 53 11.48 -2.60 -12.15
N GLY A 54 10.71 -2.25 -11.11
CA GLY A 54 11.14 -1.24 -10.14
C GLY A 54 12.36 -1.65 -9.32
N GLY A 55 12.87 -0.68 -8.55
CA GLY A 55 13.94 -0.86 -7.59
C GLY A 55 13.62 -1.92 -6.55
N ALA A 56 14.64 -2.38 -5.81
CA ALA A 56 14.49 -3.47 -4.85
C ALA A 56 13.34 -3.26 -3.83
N PRO A 57 13.20 -2.10 -3.15
CA PRO A 57 12.09 -1.90 -2.22
C PRO A 57 10.73 -1.78 -2.92
N GLU A 58 10.64 -1.02 -4.02
CA GLU A 58 9.39 -0.88 -4.80
C GLU A 58 8.89 -2.24 -5.29
N ARG A 59 9.81 -3.09 -5.78
CA ARG A 59 9.49 -4.42 -6.27
C ARG A 59 8.92 -5.30 -5.17
N ARG A 60 9.52 -5.30 -3.97
CA ARG A 60 9.02 -6.08 -2.83
C ARG A 60 7.64 -5.59 -2.39
N ILE A 61 7.43 -4.28 -2.32
CA ILE A 61 6.12 -3.69 -2.00
C ILE A 61 5.07 -4.16 -3.02
N MET A 62 5.37 -4.05 -4.32
CA MET A 62 4.45 -4.46 -5.38
C MET A 62 4.19 -5.97 -5.40
N GLN A 63 5.20 -6.79 -5.12
CA GLN A 63 5.06 -8.24 -5.00
C GLN A 63 4.19 -8.66 -3.82
N CYS A 64 4.26 -7.92 -2.71
CA CYS A 64 3.37 -8.18 -1.59
C CYS A 64 1.96 -7.69 -1.88
N MET A 65 1.83 -6.49 -2.48
CA MET A 65 0.54 -5.90 -2.82
C MET A 65 -0.23 -6.74 -3.85
N SER A 66 0.43 -7.40 -4.80
CA SER A 66 -0.22 -8.30 -5.76
C SER A 66 -0.79 -9.57 -5.12
N ARG A 67 -0.29 -9.97 -3.94
CA ARG A 67 -0.80 -11.14 -3.19
C ARG A 67 -2.05 -10.80 -2.39
N VAL A 68 -2.28 -9.53 -2.08
CA VAL A 68 -3.41 -9.05 -1.28
C VAL A 68 -4.77 -9.54 -1.82
N PRO A 69 -5.10 -9.45 -3.13
CA PRO A 69 -6.36 -9.99 -3.65
C PRO A 69 -6.51 -11.50 -3.43
N VAL A 70 -5.42 -12.26 -3.58
CA VAL A 70 -5.41 -13.71 -3.36
C VAL A 70 -5.63 -14.02 -1.87
N PHE A 71 -5.00 -13.26 -0.97
CA PHE A 71 -5.23 -13.38 0.47
C PHE A 71 -6.65 -13.04 0.88
N LEU A 72 -7.27 -12.01 0.30
CA LEU A 72 -8.67 -11.67 0.57
C LEU A 72 -9.62 -12.81 0.21
N LYS A 73 -9.42 -13.42 -0.97
CA LYS A 73 -10.19 -14.57 -1.42
C LYS A 73 -10.01 -15.77 -0.49
N ARG A 74 -8.76 -16.13 -0.19
CA ARG A 74 -8.42 -17.25 0.70
C ARG A 74 -8.91 -17.00 2.14
N GLY A 75 -8.76 -15.80 2.66
CA GLY A 75 -9.15 -15.42 4.02
C GLY A 75 -10.65 -15.44 4.25
N LYS A 76 -11.45 -15.08 3.23
CA LYS A 76 -12.91 -15.27 3.29
C LYS A 76 -13.29 -16.75 3.47
N MET A 77 -12.62 -17.66 2.74
CA MET A 77 -12.84 -19.11 2.89
C MET A 77 -12.33 -19.61 4.26
N TRP A 78 -11.13 -19.19 4.63
CA TRP A 78 -10.46 -19.59 5.88
C TRP A 78 -11.27 -19.22 7.12
N LYS A 79 -11.96 -18.08 7.11
CA LYS A 79 -12.83 -17.65 8.23
C LYS A 79 -13.98 -18.62 8.50
N HIS A 80 -14.47 -19.33 7.48
CA HIS A 80 -15.51 -20.34 7.62
C HIS A 80 -14.95 -21.73 7.90
N ASP A 81 -13.83 -22.08 7.26
CA ASP A 81 -13.15 -23.36 7.44
C ASP A 81 -11.62 -23.16 7.46
N PRO A 82 -11.02 -22.94 8.64
CA PRO A 82 -9.57 -22.79 8.77
C PRO A 82 -8.77 -24.03 8.36
N VAL A 83 -9.41 -25.21 8.37
CA VAL A 83 -8.75 -26.51 8.09
C VAL A 83 -8.55 -26.69 6.58
N ALA A 84 -9.37 -26.05 5.75
CA ALA A 84 -9.27 -26.10 4.30
C ALA A 84 -8.00 -25.43 3.74
N ASP A 85 -7.42 -24.47 4.46
CA ASP A 85 -6.23 -23.74 4.04
C ASP A 85 -5.28 -23.44 5.22
N PRO A 86 -4.57 -24.46 5.73
CA PRO A 86 -3.70 -24.30 6.89
C PRO A 86 -2.44 -23.47 6.60
N THR A 87 -2.13 -23.20 5.31
CA THR A 87 -0.92 -22.46 4.92
C THR A 87 -1.13 -20.95 4.89
N LEU A 88 -2.38 -20.47 4.85
CA LEU A 88 -2.70 -19.04 4.75
C LEU A 88 -2.02 -18.18 5.84
N PRO A 89 -2.04 -18.54 7.14
CA PRO A 89 -1.35 -17.76 8.16
C PRO A 89 0.15 -17.63 7.90
N ALA A 90 0.81 -18.71 7.48
CA ALA A 90 2.24 -18.71 7.19
C ALA A 90 2.57 -17.87 5.94
N ASP A 91 1.73 -17.94 4.92
CA ASP A 91 1.88 -17.16 3.69
C ASP A 91 1.75 -15.64 3.93
N ILE A 92 0.75 -15.23 4.74
CA ILE A 92 0.56 -13.84 5.14
C ILE A 92 1.71 -13.38 6.03
N THR A 93 2.16 -14.23 6.97
CA THR A 93 3.32 -13.93 7.83
C THR A 93 4.58 -13.68 7.01
N ALA A 94 4.90 -14.55 6.06
CA ALA A 94 6.07 -14.37 5.18
C ALA A 94 5.98 -13.07 4.36
N CYS A 95 4.76 -12.71 3.93
CA CYS A 95 4.50 -11.44 3.24
C CYS A 95 4.73 -10.24 4.17
N TYR A 96 4.22 -10.31 5.41
CA TYR A 96 4.40 -9.27 6.42
C TYR A 96 5.88 -9.04 6.76
N GLU A 97 6.64 -10.10 7.02
CA GLU A 97 8.07 -9.98 7.34
C GLU A 97 8.88 -9.38 6.18
N THR A 98 8.55 -9.75 4.95
CA THR A 98 9.17 -9.17 3.75
C THR A 98 8.96 -7.65 3.71
N LEU A 99 7.73 -7.21 4.00
CA LEU A 99 7.37 -5.80 4.04
C LEU A 99 8.02 -5.07 5.22
N ARG A 100 8.07 -5.69 6.40
CA ARG A 100 8.75 -5.15 7.59
C ARG A 100 10.23 -4.89 7.32
N LEU A 101 10.94 -5.85 6.74
CA LEU A 101 12.34 -5.68 6.34
C LEU A 101 12.49 -4.61 5.26
N THR A 102 11.51 -4.48 4.36
CA THR A 102 11.51 -3.43 3.33
C THR A 102 11.33 -2.04 3.95
N ASN A 103 10.44 -1.88 4.93
CA ASN A 103 10.27 -0.63 5.68
C ASN A 103 11.57 -0.23 6.39
N MET A 104 12.24 -1.18 7.07
CA MET A 104 13.53 -0.94 7.72
C MET A 104 14.58 -0.43 6.72
N TYR A 105 14.69 -1.09 5.56
CA TYR A 105 15.61 -0.71 4.51
C TYR A 105 15.33 0.70 3.95
N VAL A 106 14.07 1.03 3.70
CA VAL A 106 13.68 2.36 3.20
C VAL A 106 14.05 3.44 4.22
N ARG A 107 13.74 3.23 5.50
CA ARG A 107 14.07 4.18 6.59
C ARG A 107 15.57 4.36 6.77
N GLU A 108 16.34 3.29 6.72
CA GLU A 108 17.80 3.35 6.78
C GLU A 108 18.35 4.15 5.59
N THR A 109 17.81 3.92 4.38
CA THR A 109 18.19 4.67 3.17
C THR A 109 17.85 6.15 3.30
N MET A 110 16.69 6.50 3.88
CA MET A 110 16.33 7.89 4.16
C MET A 110 17.30 8.56 5.12
N GLN A 111 17.65 7.88 6.22
CA GLN A 111 18.59 8.40 7.20
C GLN A 111 19.98 8.63 6.58
N LYS A 112 20.47 7.66 5.79
CA LYS A 112 21.73 7.78 5.05
C LYS A 112 21.71 8.95 4.07
N THR A 113 20.63 9.12 3.30
CA THR A 113 20.49 10.26 2.37
C THR A 113 20.53 11.60 3.10
N LYS A 114 19.85 11.72 4.24
CA LYS A 114 19.87 12.93 5.08
C LYS A 114 21.25 13.23 5.64
N GLN A 115 21.96 12.19 6.09
CA GLN A 115 23.33 12.33 6.60
C GLN A 115 24.28 12.82 5.49
N ARG A 116 24.24 12.20 4.32
CA ARG A 116 25.07 12.61 3.17
C ARG A 116 24.82 14.06 2.72
N PHE A 117 23.58 14.53 2.82
CA PHE A 117 23.27 15.94 2.59
C PHE A 117 23.87 16.85 3.66
N ALA A 118 23.77 16.48 4.94
CA ALA A 118 24.38 17.23 6.04
C ALA A 118 25.91 17.29 5.94
N ASP A 119 26.53 16.22 5.44
CA ASP A 119 27.98 16.12 5.21
C ASP A 119 28.44 16.87 3.93
N GLY A 120 27.51 17.48 3.18
CA GLY A 120 27.81 18.25 1.98
C GLY A 120 28.13 17.40 0.73
N GLU A 121 27.88 16.08 0.77
CA GLU A 121 28.11 15.20 -0.38
C GLU A 121 27.06 15.36 -1.49
N LEU A 122 25.88 15.90 -1.15
CA LEU A 122 24.76 16.06 -2.06
C LEU A 122 24.40 17.53 -2.21
N ASP A 123 24.17 17.98 -3.44
CA ASP A 123 23.55 19.28 -3.66
C ASP A 123 22.07 19.28 -3.24
N TYR A 124 21.54 20.47 -2.94
CA TYR A 124 20.18 20.62 -2.44
C TYR A 124 19.12 20.09 -3.41
N LEU A 125 19.27 20.32 -4.72
CA LEU A 125 18.27 19.92 -5.70
C LEU A 125 18.20 18.40 -5.85
N PHE A 126 19.36 17.75 -5.83
CA PHE A 126 19.46 16.30 -5.87
C PHE A 126 18.93 15.67 -4.57
N PHE A 127 19.31 16.21 -3.40
CA PHE A 127 18.77 15.78 -2.12
C PHE A 127 17.24 15.90 -2.07
N ALA A 128 16.67 17.05 -2.45
CA ALA A 128 15.24 17.28 -2.40
C ALA A 128 14.45 16.29 -3.28
N LYS A 129 14.99 15.92 -4.46
CA LYS A 129 14.38 14.90 -5.34
C LYS A 129 14.38 13.51 -4.70
N ILE A 130 15.50 13.10 -4.11
CA ILE A 130 15.61 11.78 -3.48
C ILE A 130 14.78 11.71 -2.21
N ASP A 131 14.87 12.71 -1.33
CA ASP A 131 14.11 12.77 -0.07
C ASP A 131 12.60 12.69 -0.37
N PHE A 132 12.12 13.46 -1.35
CA PHE A 132 10.74 13.38 -1.81
C PHE A 132 10.33 11.98 -2.29
N ALA A 133 11.16 11.32 -3.11
CA ALA A 133 10.88 9.97 -3.60
C ALA A 133 10.84 8.95 -2.47
N LEU A 134 11.77 9.03 -1.51
CA LEU A 134 11.85 8.12 -0.38
C LEU A 134 10.71 8.32 0.62
N VAL A 135 10.30 9.55 0.90
CA VAL A 135 9.13 9.85 1.77
C VAL A 135 7.86 9.22 1.19
N ARG A 136 7.65 9.33 -0.13
CA ARG A 136 6.52 8.67 -0.81
C ARG A 136 6.61 7.16 -0.75
N LEU A 137 7.80 6.61 -0.96
CA LEU A 137 8.04 5.18 -0.89
C LEU A 137 7.77 4.62 0.51
N ASP A 138 8.24 5.30 1.56
CA ASP A 138 8.02 4.92 2.96
C ASP A 138 6.52 4.90 3.28
N GLY A 139 5.77 5.94 2.88
CA GLY A 139 4.32 5.98 3.08
C GLY A 139 3.57 4.84 2.40
N LEU A 140 3.95 4.49 1.16
CA LEU A 140 3.38 3.36 0.43
C LEU A 140 3.76 2.03 1.07
N ALA A 141 5.02 1.88 1.48
CA ALA A 141 5.51 0.67 2.13
C ALA A 141 4.75 0.42 3.45
N LEU A 142 4.62 1.45 4.30
CA LEU A 142 3.85 1.40 5.54
C LEU A 142 2.37 1.05 5.30
N ALA A 143 1.74 1.64 4.29
CA ALA A 143 0.35 1.32 3.95
C ALA A 143 0.18 -0.16 3.55
N VAL A 144 1.06 -0.70 2.70
CA VAL A 144 0.99 -2.11 2.31
C VAL A 144 1.30 -3.03 3.50
N THR A 145 2.25 -2.66 4.37
CA THR A 145 2.51 -3.38 5.62
C THR A 145 1.30 -3.38 6.54
N ALA A 146 0.59 -2.27 6.67
CA ALA A 146 -0.62 -2.16 7.47
C ALA A 146 -1.77 -3.04 6.90
N ILE A 147 -1.95 -3.07 5.57
CA ILE A 147 -2.91 -3.96 4.89
C ILE A 147 -2.63 -5.42 5.27
N VAL A 148 -1.40 -5.88 5.09
CA VAL A 148 -1.01 -7.28 5.34
C VAL A 148 -1.02 -7.58 6.84
N GLY A 149 -0.61 -6.64 7.69
CA GLY A 149 -0.66 -6.75 9.14
C GLY A 149 -2.10 -6.91 9.67
N CYS A 150 -3.06 -6.16 9.11
CA CYS A 150 -4.47 -6.30 9.48
C CYS A 150 -5.02 -7.67 9.10
N MET A 151 -4.67 -8.18 7.91
CA MET A 151 -5.01 -9.55 7.50
C MET A 151 -4.36 -10.60 8.41
N LEU A 152 -3.11 -10.37 8.83
CA LEU A 152 -2.38 -11.27 9.71
C LEU A 152 -3.03 -11.33 11.10
N LEU A 153 -3.47 -10.21 11.66
CA LEU A 153 -4.24 -10.20 12.91
C LEU A 153 -5.53 -11.01 12.81
N ALA A 154 -6.20 -10.98 11.65
CA ALA A 154 -7.45 -11.71 11.44
C ALA A 154 -7.26 -13.24 11.39
N VAL A 155 -6.12 -13.74 10.92
CA VAL A 155 -5.82 -15.19 10.88
C VAL A 155 -4.95 -15.68 12.04
N SER A 156 -4.17 -14.80 12.66
CA SER A 156 -3.19 -15.11 13.71
C SER A 156 -3.21 -14.05 14.83
N PRO A 157 -4.24 -14.03 15.69
CA PRO A 157 -4.34 -13.06 16.79
C PRO A 157 -3.19 -13.15 17.81
N SER A 158 -2.44 -14.25 17.82
CA SER A 158 -1.31 -14.49 18.71
C SER A 158 -0.02 -13.75 18.29
N TYR A 159 0.00 -13.09 17.14
CA TYR A 159 1.15 -12.31 16.71
C TYR A 159 1.30 -11.09 17.63
N ARG A 160 2.24 -11.18 18.58
CA ARG A 160 2.40 -10.21 19.67
C ARG A 160 2.72 -8.82 19.11
N ASN A 161 2.14 -7.80 19.73
CA ASN A 161 2.37 -6.38 19.47
C ASN A 161 2.04 -5.91 18.04
N LEU A 162 1.46 -6.74 17.18
CA LEU A 162 1.17 -6.36 15.79
C LEU A 162 0.21 -5.17 15.71
N GLN A 163 -0.79 -5.09 16.60
CA GLN A 163 -1.68 -3.93 16.65
C GLN A 163 -0.93 -2.65 17.00
N GLN A 164 -0.02 -2.71 17.98
CA GLN A 164 0.81 -1.58 18.35
C GLN A 164 1.72 -1.16 17.18
N GLU A 165 2.34 -2.11 16.48
CA GLU A 165 3.16 -1.82 15.28
C GLU A 165 2.32 -1.11 14.20
N MET A 166 1.06 -1.51 13.99
CA MET A 166 0.17 -0.85 13.04
C MET A 166 -0.20 0.58 13.46
N ASP A 167 -0.42 0.83 14.76
CA ASP A 167 -0.70 2.18 15.27
C ASP A 167 0.55 3.09 15.16
N GLU A 168 1.75 2.53 15.32
CA GLU A 168 3.02 3.21 15.03
C GLU A 168 3.14 3.55 13.53
N TYR A 169 2.79 2.64 12.63
CA TYR A 169 2.78 2.91 11.18
C TYR A 169 1.80 4.01 10.81
N ALA A 170 0.61 4.01 11.42
CA ALA A 170 -0.39 5.05 11.23
C ALA A 170 0.11 6.43 11.70
N THR A 171 0.80 6.48 12.84
CA THR A 171 1.46 7.69 13.34
C THR A 171 2.55 8.19 12.37
N ASP A 172 3.36 7.28 11.84
CA ASP A 172 4.38 7.62 10.85
C ASP A 172 3.77 8.14 9.54
N VAL A 173 2.68 7.56 9.05
CA VAL A 173 1.98 8.05 7.85
C VAL A 173 1.42 9.45 8.07
N LEU A 174 0.87 9.78 9.23
CA LEU A 174 0.47 11.16 9.56
C LEU A 174 1.66 12.13 9.47
N ARG A 175 2.80 11.74 10.05
CA ARG A 175 4.02 12.55 10.01
C ARG A 175 4.50 12.74 8.56
N LEU A 176 4.48 11.70 7.74
CA LEU A 176 4.87 11.77 6.33
C LEU A 176 3.91 12.66 5.51
N ALA A 177 2.60 12.61 5.81
CA ALA A 177 1.62 13.49 5.18
C ALA A 177 1.98 14.97 5.43
N HIS A 178 2.21 15.36 6.68
CA HIS A 178 2.65 16.72 7.00
C HIS A 178 3.96 17.13 6.32
N GLN A 179 4.90 16.20 6.14
CA GLN A 179 6.14 16.48 5.39
C GLN A 179 5.89 16.72 3.90
N LEU A 180 4.87 16.04 3.33
CA LEU A 180 4.52 16.15 1.92
C LEU A 180 3.54 17.27 1.58
N ASP A 181 2.99 17.98 2.58
CA ASP A 181 2.02 19.07 2.37
C ASP A 181 2.52 20.12 1.36
N ARG A 182 3.81 20.46 1.41
CA ARG A 182 4.45 21.42 0.49
C ARG A 182 4.48 20.98 -0.98
N TYR A 183 4.21 19.70 -1.27
CA TYR A 183 4.23 19.13 -2.62
C TYR A 183 2.83 18.82 -3.15
N ARG A 184 1.78 19.23 -2.43
CA ARG A 184 0.40 19.01 -2.86
C ARG A 184 0.06 19.85 -4.11
N PRO A 185 -0.80 19.33 -5.00
CA PRO A 185 -1.47 18.04 -4.90
C PRO A 185 -0.67 16.88 -5.52
N LEU A 186 0.10 17.16 -6.58
CA LEU A 186 0.71 16.13 -7.43
C LEU A 186 1.77 15.31 -6.72
N GLY A 187 2.58 15.93 -5.86
CA GLY A 187 3.66 15.24 -5.18
C GLY A 187 3.21 14.37 -4.01
N ALA A 188 2.01 14.63 -3.47
CA ALA A 188 1.46 13.89 -2.35
C ALA A 188 0.25 13.03 -2.76
N CYS A 189 0.10 12.72 -4.06
CA CYS A 189 -1.06 12.03 -4.61
C CYS A 189 -1.29 10.61 -4.09
N ALA A 190 -0.26 9.97 -3.54
CA ALA A 190 -0.36 8.66 -2.88
C ALA A 190 -0.81 8.77 -1.40
N MET A 191 -0.72 9.94 -0.78
CA MET A 191 -1.04 10.10 0.65
C MET A 191 -2.51 9.86 1.00
N PRO A 192 -3.52 10.26 0.20
CA PRO A 192 -4.90 9.91 0.49
C PRO A 192 -5.09 8.39 0.65
N LEU A 193 -4.43 7.60 -0.19
CA LEU A 193 -4.42 6.15 -0.12
C LEU A 193 -3.78 5.65 1.18
N CYS A 194 -2.58 6.13 1.52
CA CYS A 194 -1.88 5.74 2.75
C CYS A 194 -2.69 6.09 4.00
N LEU A 195 -3.27 7.29 4.05
CA LEU A 195 -4.11 7.76 5.15
C LEU A 195 -5.38 6.91 5.29
N ALA A 196 -6.07 6.62 4.19
CA ALA A 196 -7.27 5.77 4.20
C ALA A 196 -6.99 4.36 4.70
N VAL A 197 -5.87 3.77 4.26
CA VAL A 197 -5.43 2.45 4.72
C VAL A 197 -5.12 2.47 6.22
N CYS A 198 -4.28 3.40 6.69
CA CYS A 198 -3.94 3.50 8.09
C CYS A 198 -5.17 3.78 8.97
N GLN A 199 -6.11 4.59 8.48
CA GLN A 199 -7.39 4.82 9.17
C GLN A 199 -8.20 3.53 9.28
N ALA A 200 -8.21 2.70 8.24
CA ALA A 200 -8.92 1.42 8.26
C ALA A 200 -8.29 0.40 9.23
N THR A 201 -6.97 0.45 9.45
CA THR A 201 -6.21 -0.58 10.16
C THR A 201 -5.87 -0.24 11.62
N THR A 202 -5.82 1.03 11.99
CA THR A 202 -5.52 1.43 13.39
C THR A 202 -6.63 1.00 14.34
N ALA A 203 -6.26 0.70 15.59
CA ALA A 203 -7.20 0.46 16.69
C ALA A 203 -7.30 1.64 17.66
N ASP A 204 -6.47 2.68 17.50
CA ASP A 204 -6.54 3.90 18.31
C ASP A 204 -7.60 4.85 17.74
N PRO A 205 -8.72 5.10 18.47
CA PRO A 205 -9.79 5.98 18.00
C PRO A 205 -9.34 7.44 17.81
N GLN A 206 -8.36 7.91 18.59
CA GLN A 206 -7.84 9.27 18.44
C GLN A 206 -7.05 9.38 17.13
N LEU A 207 -6.19 8.40 16.88
CA LEU A 207 -5.39 8.33 15.66
C LEU A 207 -6.27 8.16 14.42
N GLU A 208 -7.30 7.31 14.50
CA GLU A 208 -8.31 7.15 13.45
C GLU A 208 -8.98 8.48 13.09
N SER A 209 -9.40 9.24 14.10
CA SER A 209 -10.03 10.54 13.90
C SER A 209 -9.09 11.53 13.22
N GLN A 210 -7.83 11.60 13.66
CA GLN A 210 -6.80 12.45 13.06
C GLN A 210 -6.53 12.08 11.60
N LEU A 211 -6.34 10.80 11.30
CA LEU A 211 -6.17 10.28 9.94
C LEU A 211 -7.35 10.67 9.05
N GLY A 212 -8.58 10.49 9.53
CA GLY A 212 -9.77 10.86 8.78
C GLY A 212 -9.89 12.36 8.52
N MET A 213 -9.47 13.20 9.47
CA MET A 213 -9.42 14.65 9.28
C MET A 213 -8.41 15.05 8.20
N ILE A 214 -7.18 14.56 8.30
CA ILE A 214 -6.12 14.86 7.33
C ILE A 214 -6.48 14.30 5.95
N LEU A 215 -7.02 13.09 5.87
CA LEU A 215 -7.51 12.50 4.63
C LEU A 215 -8.54 13.41 3.94
N ARG A 216 -9.54 13.89 4.68
CA ARG A 216 -10.55 14.81 4.11
C ARG A 216 -9.93 16.11 3.62
N ASP A 217 -8.91 16.61 4.29
CA ASP A 217 -8.18 17.79 3.82
C ASP A 217 -7.43 17.51 2.52
N TYR A 218 -6.70 16.40 2.45
CA TYR A 218 -6.06 15.89 1.23
C TYR A 218 -7.01 15.72 0.06
N MET A 219 -8.23 15.27 0.31
CA MET A 219 -9.21 15.08 -0.76
C MET A 219 -9.79 16.39 -1.32
N ARG A 220 -9.59 17.54 -0.66
CA ARG A 220 -10.00 18.87 -1.20
C ARG A 220 -9.17 19.30 -2.40
N ASP A 221 -7.98 18.72 -2.56
CA ASP A 221 -7.09 18.98 -3.69
C ASP A 221 -7.67 18.53 -5.04
N TYR A 222 -8.69 17.66 -5.01
CA TYR A 222 -9.26 17.06 -6.21
C TYR A 222 -10.65 17.63 -6.51
N PRO A 223 -10.94 18.00 -7.78
CA PRO A 223 -12.15 18.74 -8.15
C PRO A 223 -13.45 17.93 -7.99
N SER A 224 -13.37 16.59 -7.94
CA SER A 224 -14.55 15.73 -7.79
C SER A 224 -14.92 15.51 -6.33
N ARG A 225 -15.72 16.44 -5.77
CA ARG A 225 -16.22 16.36 -4.38
C ARG A 225 -16.99 15.06 -4.10
N ASN A 226 -17.72 14.53 -5.08
CA ASN A 226 -18.46 13.28 -4.95
C ASN A 226 -17.52 12.07 -4.88
N SER A 227 -16.45 12.06 -5.67
CA SER A 227 -15.43 11.00 -5.60
C SER A 227 -14.65 11.04 -4.29
N ALA A 228 -14.38 12.24 -3.76
CA ALA A 228 -13.75 12.43 -2.47
C ALA A 228 -14.57 11.86 -1.31
N ILE A 229 -15.87 12.17 -1.27
CA ILE A 229 -16.79 11.65 -0.26
C ILE A 229 -16.90 10.12 -0.37
N ALA A 230 -17.07 9.59 -1.57
CA ALA A 230 -17.14 8.14 -1.80
C ALA A 230 -15.85 7.42 -1.35
N PHE A 231 -14.68 8.01 -1.61
CA PHE A 231 -13.40 7.45 -1.17
C PHE A 231 -13.28 7.39 0.35
N CYS A 232 -13.62 8.48 1.05
CA CYS A 232 -13.61 8.51 2.51
C CYS A 232 -14.65 7.55 3.12
N ALA A 233 -15.83 7.41 2.48
CA ALA A 233 -16.85 6.46 2.93
C ALA A 233 -16.39 4.99 2.76
N GLY A 234 -15.62 4.70 1.71
CA GLY A 234 -15.08 3.36 1.45
C GLY A 234 -14.01 2.87 2.44
N VAL A 235 -13.61 3.68 3.43
CA VAL A 235 -12.63 3.28 4.47
C VAL A 235 -13.21 2.18 5.36
N GLU A 236 -14.49 2.24 5.70
CA GLU A 236 -15.14 1.22 6.54
C GLU A 236 -15.31 -0.10 5.78
N ASP A 237 -15.63 -0.03 4.50
CA ASP A 237 -15.72 -1.21 3.63
C ASP A 237 -14.34 -1.87 3.48
N LEU A 238 -13.28 -1.05 3.34
CA LEU A 238 -11.90 -1.54 3.35
C LEU A 238 -11.58 -2.26 4.68
N ARG A 239 -11.88 -1.64 5.82
CA ARG A 239 -11.65 -2.24 7.15
C ARG A 239 -12.32 -3.60 7.28
N ARG A 240 -13.59 -3.72 6.87
CA ARG A 240 -14.33 -4.98 6.87
C ARG A 240 -13.66 -6.02 5.97
N LYS A 241 -13.31 -5.63 4.74
CA LYS A 241 -12.65 -6.51 3.77
C LYS A 241 -11.32 -7.05 4.28
N LEU A 242 -10.48 -6.21 4.90
CA LEU A 242 -9.18 -6.62 5.47
C LEU A 242 -9.32 -7.62 6.64
N LYS A 243 -10.44 -7.59 7.36
CA LYS A 243 -10.79 -8.55 8.42
C LYS A 243 -11.58 -9.77 7.90
N PHE A 244 -11.60 -9.96 6.59
CA PHE A 244 -12.38 -10.98 5.89
C PHE A 244 -13.86 -10.97 6.29
N MET A 245 -14.42 -9.78 6.47
CA MET A 245 -15.85 -9.56 6.68
C MET A 245 -16.51 -9.20 5.34
N ASP A 246 -17.81 -9.49 5.25
CA ASP A 246 -18.67 -9.04 4.15
C ASP A 246 -19.16 -7.60 4.35
#